data_AF-A0AAJ3NZ58-F1
#
_entry.id   AF-A0AAJ3NZ58-F1
#
_cell.length_a   1.000
_cell.length_b   1.000
_cell.length_c   1.000
_cell.angle_alpha   90.00
_cell.angle_beta   90.00
_cell.angle_gamma   90.00
#
_symmetry.space_group_name_H-M   'P 1'
#
loop_
_entity.id
_entity.type
_entity.pdbx_description
1 polymer ?
#
loop_
_entity_poly.entity_id
_entity_poly.type
_entity_poly.pdbx_seq_one_letter_code
_entity_poly.pdbx_strand_id
1 'polypeptide(L)'
;METRFIFSLLLGYILFYPQYVAAWEVSCPVFINIKSSTTVLESDVPTSWQESSRYEPRLWLDGVGMSQGKPENRVDLKPETEKIKGETRQIWDTTMNSNQDSERYWVSCIYNHGQVWLSQPVPASATRCQASSLLGQREQGESPVSVICK
;
A
#
# COMPACT_ATOMS: atom_id res chain seq x y z
N MET A 1 36.96 -32.86 48.41
CA MET A 1 35.49 -33.00 48.49
C MET A 1 35.06 -31.72 49.21
N GLU A 2 34.58 -30.65 48.60
CA GLU A 2 33.53 -30.48 47.60
C GLU A 2 33.77 -29.15 46.86
N THR A 3 33.83 -29.15 45.54
CA THR A 3 33.73 -27.94 44.70
C THR A 3 33.16 -28.32 43.35
N ARG A 4 31.95 -28.88 43.33
CA ARG A 4 31.26 -29.26 42.08
C ARG A 4 29.74 -29.10 42.19
N PHE A 5 29.25 -27.92 42.56
CA PHE A 5 27.80 -27.68 42.58
C PHE A 5 27.36 -26.26 42.17
N ILE A 6 28.15 -25.54 41.37
CA ILE A 6 27.75 -24.19 40.90
C ILE A 6 27.66 -24.09 39.37
N PHE A 7 28.17 -25.08 38.62
CA PHE A 7 28.28 -24.95 37.16
C PHE A 7 27.02 -25.30 36.35
N SER A 8 25.93 -25.75 36.98
CA SER A 8 24.74 -26.25 36.26
C SER A 8 23.55 -25.29 36.21
N LEU A 9 23.62 -24.09 36.79
CA LEU A 9 22.49 -23.14 36.82
C LEU A 9 22.53 -22.06 35.73
N LEU A 10 23.57 -22.03 34.88
CA LEU A 10 23.74 -21.00 33.84
C LEU A 10 23.39 -21.46 32.42
N LEU A 11 22.94 -22.72 32.24
CA LEU A 11 22.67 -23.29 30.91
C LEU A 11 21.18 -23.27 30.49
N GLY A 12 20.34 -22.49 31.19
CA GLY A 12 18.89 -22.46 31.00
C GLY A 12 18.31 -21.15 30.48
N TYR A 13 19.14 -20.23 29.97
CA TYR A 13 18.71 -18.92 29.46
C TYR A 13 19.04 -18.76 27.97
N ILE A 14 18.90 -19.82 27.18
CA ILE A 14 19.06 -19.76 25.74
C ILE A 14 17.68 -19.49 25.11
N LEU A 15 17.47 -18.20 24.81
CA LEU A 15 16.75 -17.68 23.65
C LEU A 15 15.22 -17.87 23.59
N PHE A 16 14.49 -17.17 24.45
CA PHE A 16 13.19 -16.62 24.07
C PHE A 16 13.41 -15.24 23.41
N TYR A 17 14.06 -15.20 22.24
CA TYR A 17 13.95 -14.02 21.39
C TYR A 17 12.55 -14.07 20.76
N PRO A 18 11.64 -13.14 21.08
CA PRO A 18 10.40 -13.03 20.35
C PRO A 18 10.75 -12.84 18.88
N GLN A 19 10.34 -13.79 18.03
CA GLN A 19 10.41 -13.63 16.59
C GLN A 19 9.33 -12.62 16.20
N TYR A 20 9.65 -11.34 16.37
CA TYR A 20 8.86 -10.27 15.77
C TYR A 20 9.01 -10.43 14.26
N VAL A 21 8.06 -11.11 13.64
CA VAL A 21 7.82 -10.94 12.20
C VAL A 21 7.36 -9.49 12.06
N ALA A 22 8.30 -8.61 11.74
CA ALA A 22 8.01 -7.21 11.50
C ALA A 22 7.07 -7.15 10.30
N ALA A 23 5.83 -6.74 10.53
CA ALA A 23 4.91 -6.46 9.44
C ALA A 23 5.48 -5.29 8.64
N TRP A 24 5.52 -5.45 7.32
CA TRP A 24 5.92 -4.35 6.45
C TRP A 24 4.72 -3.41 6.28
N GLU A 25 4.95 -2.12 6.51
CA GLU A 25 3.89 -1.12 6.46
C GLU A 25 4.26 -0.03 5.44
N VAL A 26 3.27 0.33 4.61
CA VAL A 26 3.33 1.48 3.71
C VAL A 26 2.27 2.47 4.13
N SER A 27 2.68 3.69 4.47
CA SER A 27 1.76 4.80 4.72
C SER A 27 1.64 5.69 3.50
N CYS A 28 0.44 5.80 2.95
CA CYS A 28 0.15 6.69 1.83
C CYS A 28 0.06 8.15 2.30
N PRO A 29 0.82 9.07 1.69
CA PRO A 29 0.60 10.50 1.88
C PRO A 29 -0.85 10.88 1.59
N VAL A 30 -1.46 11.69 2.46
CA VAL A 30 -2.85 12.17 2.30
C VAL A 30 -3.02 13.01 1.03
N PHE A 31 -1.98 13.75 0.67
CA PHE A 31 -1.91 14.47 -0.59
C PHE A 31 -0.48 14.47 -1.13
N ILE A 32 -0.36 14.72 -2.42
CA ILE A 32 0.91 15.00 -3.10
C ILE A 32 0.77 16.29 -3.90
N ASN A 33 1.90 16.95 -4.15
CA ASN A 33 1.95 18.10 -5.04
C ASN A 33 2.62 17.68 -6.35
N ILE A 34 1.97 17.96 -7.48
CA ILE A 34 2.53 17.76 -8.81
C ILE A 34 3.06 19.09 -9.37
N LYS A 35 3.96 18.97 -10.35
CA LYS A 35 4.40 20.12 -11.15
C LYS A 35 3.34 20.44 -12.20
N SER A 36 3.27 21.72 -12.58
CA SER A 36 2.33 22.21 -13.59
C SER A 36 2.40 21.37 -14.86
N SER A 37 1.22 20.96 -15.32
CA SER A 37 1.01 20.43 -16.67
C SER A 37 0.02 21.33 -17.39
N THR A 38 0.29 21.59 -18.66
CA THR A 38 -0.66 22.29 -19.53
C THR A 38 -1.75 21.30 -19.92
N THR A 39 -3.00 21.60 -19.58
CA THR A 39 -4.14 20.87 -20.15
C THR A 39 -4.27 21.31 -21.60
N VAL A 40 -4.07 20.38 -22.54
CA VAL A 40 -4.26 20.62 -23.97
C VAL A 40 -5.26 19.58 -24.46
N LEU A 41 -6.29 20.03 -25.16
CA LEU A 41 -7.23 19.15 -25.84
C LEU A 41 -6.50 18.41 -26.96
N GLU A 42 -6.59 17.07 -26.96
CA GLU A 42 -6.06 16.25 -28.04
C GLU A 42 -6.98 16.28 -29.28
N SER A 43 -8.28 16.49 -29.07
CA SER A 43 -9.30 16.47 -30.12
C SER A 43 -9.94 17.85 -30.33
N ASP A 44 -10.33 18.13 -31.57
CA ASP A 44 -11.15 19.31 -31.88
C ASP A 44 -12.52 19.22 -31.20
N VAL A 45 -12.92 20.30 -30.53
CA VAL A 45 -14.23 20.43 -29.87
C VAL A 45 -15.12 21.35 -30.72
N PRO A 46 -16.43 21.04 -30.89
CA PRO A 46 -17.32 21.89 -31.69
C PRO A 46 -17.33 23.36 -31.21
N THR A 47 -17.50 24.28 -32.16
CA THR A 47 -17.39 25.75 -31.96
C THR A 47 -18.34 26.37 -30.94
N SER A 48 -19.38 25.64 -30.51
CA SER A 48 -20.30 26.09 -29.46
C SER A 48 -19.74 25.93 -28.04
N TRP A 49 -18.63 25.22 -27.85
CA TRP A 49 -18.01 25.00 -26.55
C TRP A 49 -16.91 26.02 -26.28
N GLN A 50 -16.83 26.49 -25.04
CA GLN A 50 -15.73 27.33 -24.56
C GLN A 50 -14.84 26.48 -23.65
N GLU A 51 -13.55 26.47 -23.94
CA GLU A 51 -12.56 25.82 -23.10
C GLU A 51 -12.23 26.69 -21.89
N SER A 52 -12.16 26.06 -20.71
CA SER A 52 -11.52 26.66 -19.54
C SER A 52 -10.70 25.61 -18.82
N SER A 53 -9.42 25.90 -18.57
CA SER A 53 -8.53 25.01 -17.84
C SER A 53 -8.35 25.50 -16.41
N ARG A 54 -8.56 24.62 -15.43
CA ARG A 54 -8.13 24.84 -14.04
C ARG A 54 -7.03 23.85 -13.71
N TYR A 55 -5.86 24.36 -13.36
CA TYR A 55 -4.77 23.54 -12.83
C TYR A 55 -4.90 23.42 -11.31
N GLU A 56 -4.95 22.19 -10.80
CA GLU A 56 -4.94 21.88 -9.37
C GLU A 56 -3.66 21.09 -9.04
N PRO A 57 -2.63 21.72 -8.43
CA PRO A 57 -1.36 21.05 -8.14
C PRO A 57 -1.47 19.99 -7.03
N ARG A 58 -2.47 20.09 -6.16
CA ARG A 58 -2.62 19.21 -5.02
C ARG A 58 -3.53 18.04 -5.38
N LEU A 59 -2.96 16.85 -5.43
CA LEU A 59 -3.71 15.62 -5.65
C LEU A 59 -3.97 14.94 -4.31
N TRP A 60 -5.24 14.65 -4.03
CA TRP A 60 -5.67 13.98 -2.81
C TRP A 60 -5.65 12.46 -3.00
N LEU A 61 -5.37 11.74 -1.91
CA LEU A 61 -5.41 10.28 -1.88
C LEU A 61 -6.87 9.81 -1.95
N ASP A 62 -7.21 9.05 -2.99
CA ASP A 62 -8.55 8.45 -3.12
C ASP A 62 -8.58 7.01 -2.65
N GLY A 63 -7.44 6.32 -2.76
CA GLY A 63 -7.44 4.87 -2.72
C GLY A 63 -6.08 4.24 -2.47
N VAL A 64 -6.13 2.98 -2.08
CA VAL A 64 -5.01 2.06 -2.15
C VAL A 64 -5.40 0.86 -3.00
N GLY A 65 -4.47 0.40 -3.81
CA GLY A 65 -4.64 -0.78 -4.66
C GLY A 65 -3.41 -1.68 -4.57
N MET A 66 -3.55 -2.88 -5.11
CA MET A 66 -2.42 -3.77 -5.30
C MET A 66 -2.46 -4.35 -6.71
N SER A 67 -1.30 -4.48 -7.34
CA SER A 67 -1.15 -5.10 -8.65
C SER A 67 -0.12 -6.22 -8.61
N GLN A 68 -0.24 -7.17 -9.54
CA GLN A 68 0.78 -8.19 -9.79
C GLN A 68 1.61 -7.82 -11.01
N GLY A 69 2.92 -7.98 -10.88
CA GLY A 69 3.86 -7.55 -11.89
C GLY A 69 4.04 -6.02 -11.90
N LYS A 70 4.77 -5.51 -12.89
CA LYS A 70 5.08 -4.08 -12.98
C LYS A 70 3.82 -3.18 -12.90
N PRO A 71 3.80 -2.14 -12.04
CA PRO A 71 2.62 -1.29 -11.85
C PRO A 71 2.09 -0.64 -13.13
N GLU A 72 2.96 -0.38 -14.10
CA GLU A 72 2.60 0.21 -15.40
C GLU A 72 1.67 -0.70 -16.22
N ASN A 73 1.70 -2.01 -15.96
CA ASN A 73 0.87 -2.99 -16.65
C ASN A 73 -0.58 -3.02 -16.14
N ARG A 74 -0.88 -2.34 -15.02
CA ARG A 74 -2.24 -2.20 -14.45
C ARG A 74 -2.97 -3.53 -14.21
N VAL A 75 -2.23 -4.57 -13.84
CA VAL A 75 -2.82 -5.87 -13.46
C VAL A 75 -3.33 -5.78 -12.02
N ASP A 76 -4.38 -4.98 -11.83
CA ASP A 76 -4.92 -4.64 -10.52
C ASP A 76 -5.70 -5.83 -9.93
N LEU A 77 -5.40 -6.13 -8.68
CA LEU A 77 -6.04 -7.20 -7.92
C LEU A 77 -7.27 -6.68 -7.20
N LYS A 78 -8.35 -7.42 -7.35
CA LYS A 78 -9.56 -7.21 -6.55
C LYS A 78 -9.32 -7.73 -5.12
N PRO A 79 -9.39 -6.88 -4.09
CA PRO A 79 -9.32 -7.36 -2.71
C PRO A 79 -10.57 -8.16 -2.31
N GLU A 80 -10.39 -9.01 -1.31
CA GLU A 80 -11.48 -9.51 -0.49
C GLU A 80 -11.84 -8.48 0.57
N THR A 81 -13.13 -8.33 0.86
CA THR A 81 -13.61 -7.43 1.90
C THR A 81 -14.03 -8.23 3.12
N GLU A 82 -13.37 -8.00 4.27
CA GLU A 82 -13.71 -8.65 5.54
C GLU A 82 -13.99 -7.61 6.63
N LYS A 83 -14.77 -7.98 7.65
CA LYS A 83 -14.93 -7.19 8.88
C LYS A 83 -14.00 -7.72 9.97
N ILE A 84 -12.98 -6.95 10.32
CA ILE A 84 -12.01 -7.30 11.38
C ILE A 84 -12.17 -6.31 12.53
N LYS A 85 -12.49 -6.80 13.73
CA LYS A 85 -12.72 -5.97 14.93
C LYS A 85 -13.75 -4.84 14.73
N GLY A 86 -14.76 -5.08 13.90
CA GLY A 86 -15.82 -4.10 13.59
C GLY A 86 -15.48 -3.15 12.43
N GLU A 87 -14.25 -3.15 11.92
CA GLU A 87 -13.83 -2.33 10.79
C GLU A 87 -13.83 -3.13 9.49
N THR A 88 -14.33 -2.53 8.41
CA THR A 88 -14.23 -3.11 7.07
C THR A 88 -12.78 -2.95 6.57
N ARG A 89 -12.14 -4.08 6.22
CA ARG A 89 -10.78 -4.16 5.72
C ARG A 89 -10.78 -4.76 4.31
N GLN A 90 -9.91 -4.22 3.46
CA GLN A 90 -9.57 -4.80 2.16
C GLN A 90 -8.34 -5.67 2.33
N ILE A 91 -8.40 -6.89 1.80
CA ILE A 91 -7.39 -7.93 1.99
C ILE A 91 -6.98 -8.47 0.65
N TRP A 92 -5.69 -8.69 0.51
CA TRP A 92 -5.10 -9.30 -0.68
C TRP A 92 -4.21 -10.47 -0.27
N ASP A 93 -4.35 -11.57 -1.01
CA ASP A 93 -3.45 -12.71 -0.95
C ASP A 93 -2.21 -12.43 -1.81
N THR A 94 -1.03 -12.57 -1.22
CA THR A 94 0.26 -12.42 -1.89
C THR A 94 1.14 -13.65 -1.69
N THR A 95 0.56 -14.82 -1.45
CA THR A 95 1.31 -16.08 -1.20
C THR A 95 2.24 -16.47 -2.33
N MET A 96 1.92 -16.08 -3.57
CA MET A 96 2.75 -16.33 -4.75
C MET A 96 3.79 -15.21 -5.00
N ASN A 97 4.03 -14.32 -4.02
CA ASN A 97 4.96 -13.21 -4.20
C ASN A 97 6.38 -13.71 -4.40
N SER A 98 7.07 -13.16 -5.39
CA SER A 98 8.47 -13.45 -5.63
C SER A 98 9.23 -12.17 -5.96
N ASN A 99 10.56 -12.27 -6.02
CA ASN A 99 11.39 -11.15 -6.46
C ASN A 99 11.44 -11.00 -7.99
N GLN A 100 10.76 -11.86 -8.75
CA GLN A 100 10.66 -11.73 -10.19
C GLN A 100 9.65 -10.66 -10.55
N ASP A 101 10.02 -9.74 -11.45
CA ASP A 101 9.19 -8.58 -11.80
C ASP A 101 7.80 -8.92 -12.35
N SER A 102 7.58 -10.12 -12.89
CA SER A 102 6.28 -10.59 -13.37
C SER A 102 5.36 -11.12 -12.26
N GLU A 103 5.94 -11.58 -11.16
CA GLU A 103 5.23 -12.24 -10.06
C GLU A 103 5.17 -11.37 -8.80
N ARG A 104 6.05 -10.36 -8.72
CA ARG A 104 6.14 -9.43 -7.61
C ARG A 104 4.85 -8.62 -7.49
N TYR A 105 4.34 -8.53 -6.27
CA TYR A 105 3.20 -7.66 -5.96
C TYR A 105 3.64 -6.24 -5.61
N TRP A 106 2.79 -5.28 -5.92
CA TRP A 106 3.04 -3.85 -5.68
C TRP A 106 1.85 -3.19 -5.02
N VAL A 107 2.07 -2.57 -3.87
CA VAL A 107 1.09 -1.67 -3.25
C VAL A 107 1.15 -0.33 -3.95
N SER A 108 0.00 0.25 -4.25
CA SER A 108 -0.13 1.55 -4.91
C SER A 108 -1.03 2.50 -4.13
N CYS A 109 -0.53 3.70 -3.83
CA CYS A 109 -1.34 4.83 -3.38
C CYS A 109 -1.88 5.56 -4.61
N ILE A 110 -3.20 5.74 -4.68
CA ILE A 110 -3.92 6.20 -5.88
C ILE A 110 -4.46 7.62 -5.60
N TYR A 111 -4.11 8.57 -6.47
CA TYR A 111 -4.41 9.99 -6.30
C TYR A 111 -5.26 10.56 -7.43
N ASN A 112 -6.17 11.46 -7.08
CA ASN A 112 -7.06 12.22 -7.95
C ASN A 112 -7.67 11.40 -9.12
N HIS A 113 -8.54 10.45 -8.79
CA HIS A 113 -9.19 9.48 -9.66
C HIS A 113 -8.23 8.64 -10.50
N GLY A 114 -7.06 8.33 -9.95
CA GLY A 114 -6.05 7.51 -10.61
C GLY A 114 -5.15 8.26 -11.57
N GLN A 115 -5.14 9.60 -11.52
CA GLN A 115 -4.21 10.43 -12.28
C GLN A 115 -2.74 10.11 -11.95
N VAL A 116 -2.44 9.85 -10.67
CA VAL A 116 -1.09 9.48 -10.22
C VAL A 116 -1.16 8.25 -9.31
N TRP A 117 -0.21 7.34 -9.51
CA TRP A 117 -0.03 6.14 -8.72
C TRP A 117 1.39 6.13 -8.16
N LEU A 118 1.52 6.04 -6.85
CA LEU A 118 2.81 5.86 -6.17
C LEU A 118 2.89 4.42 -5.68
N SER A 119 3.78 3.64 -6.27
CA SER A 119 3.85 2.19 -6.03
C SER A 119 5.13 1.79 -5.30
N GLN A 120 5.01 0.85 -4.37
CA GLN A 120 6.13 0.22 -3.67
C GLN A 120 6.04 -1.31 -3.77
N PRO A 121 7.18 -2.00 -3.92
CA PRO A 121 7.18 -3.45 -4.04
C PRO A 121 6.87 -4.10 -2.69
N VAL A 122 5.96 -5.07 -2.70
CA VAL A 122 5.66 -5.89 -1.52
C VAL A 122 6.83 -6.85 -1.27
N PRO A 123 7.33 -6.98 -0.03
CA PRO A 123 8.37 -7.93 0.30
C PRO A 123 7.99 -9.35 -0.09
N ALA A 124 8.91 -10.09 -0.72
CA ALA A 124 8.67 -11.48 -1.17
C ALA A 124 8.28 -12.44 -0.03
N SER A 125 8.59 -12.09 1.22
CA SER A 125 8.18 -12.87 2.39
C SER A 125 6.72 -12.67 2.80
N ALA A 126 6.06 -11.61 2.31
CA ALA A 126 4.69 -11.32 2.68
C ALA A 126 3.71 -12.19 1.89
N THR A 127 2.77 -12.77 2.62
CA THR A 127 1.74 -13.68 2.11
C THR A 127 0.35 -13.07 2.16
N ARG A 128 0.15 -12.02 2.95
CA ARG A 128 -1.13 -11.32 3.06
C ARG A 128 -0.92 -9.84 3.32
N CYS A 129 -1.63 -9.00 2.57
CA CYS A 129 -1.70 -7.56 2.82
C CYS A 129 -3.12 -7.14 3.20
N GLN A 130 -3.23 -6.09 4.00
CA GLN A 130 -4.51 -5.52 4.39
C GLN A 130 -4.44 -4.00 4.50
N ALA A 131 -5.56 -3.35 4.20
CA ALA A 131 -5.76 -1.91 4.40
C ALA A 131 -7.16 -1.63 4.97
N SER A 132 -7.33 -0.49 5.64
CA SER A 132 -8.68 -0.01 5.96
C SER A 132 -9.46 0.22 4.66
N SER A 133 -10.70 -0.25 4.61
CA SER A 133 -11.54 0.02 3.43
C SER A 133 -11.90 1.49 3.39
N LEU A 134 -11.51 2.14 2.31
CA LEU A 134 -11.99 3.46 1.96
C LEU A 134 -13.33 3.28 1.24
N LEU A 135 -14.43 3.26 2.01
CA LEU A 135 -15.78 3.22 1.45
C LEU A 135 -16.25 4.66 1.22
N GLY A 136 -16.40 5.06 -0.04
CA GLY A 136 -16.94 6.37 -0.44
C GLY A 136 -15.87 7.39 -0.86
N GLN A 137 -16.31 8.56 -1.34
CA GLN A 137 -15.43 9.71 -1.53
C GLN A 137 -14.88 10.11 -0.15
N ARG A 138 -13.56 9.94 0.07
CA ARG A 138 -12.91 10.52 1.25
C ARG A 138 -13.12 12.02 1.23
N GLU A 139 -13.45 12.60 2.38
CA GLU A 139 -13.38 14.04 2.51
C GLU A 139 -11.92 14.49 2.44
N GLN A 140 -11.66 15.62 1.78
CA GLN A 140 -10.32 16.19 1.69
C GLN A 140 -9.77 16.44 3.10
N GLY A 141 -8.65 15.78 3.45
CA GLY A 141 -7.98 15.94 4.75
C GLY A 141 -8.12 14.78 5.74
N GLU A 142 -8.73 13.66 5.35
CA GLU A 142 -8.75 12.45 6.19
C GLU A 142 -7.35 11.87 6.49
N SER A 143 -7.26 11.11 7.59
CA SER A 143 -6.05 10.44 8.08
C SER A 143 -5.30 9.63 7.01
N PRO A 144 -3.98 9.47 7.12
CA PRO A 144 -3.20 8.62 6.21
C PRO A 144 -3.74 7.19 6.21
N VAL A 145 -3.63 6.52 5.06
CA VAL A 145 -4.00 5.11 4.91
C VAL A 145 -2.73 4.29 4.95
N SER A 146 -2.69 3.33 5.85
CA SER A 146 -1.61 2.36 5.91
C SER A 146 -2.04 1.03 5.31
N VAL A 147 -1.16 0.45 4.50
CA VAL A 147 -1.22 -0.94 4.04
C VAL A 147 -0.22 -1.74 4.85
N ILE A 148 -0.68 -2.82 5.47
CA ILE A 148 0.12 -3.70 6.32
C ILE A 148 0.22 -5.06 5.66
N CYS A 149 1.43 -5.53 5.39
CA CYS A 149 1.71 -6.84 4.82
C CYS A 149 2.48 -7.73 5.80
N LYS A 150 2.11 -9.01 5.88
CA LYS A 150 2.70 -10.03 6.75
C LYS A 150 3.04 -11.28 5.98
#